data_AF-A0A2V5TJ36-F1
#
_entry.id   AF-A0A2V5TJ36-F1
#
_cell.length_a   1.000
_cell.length_b   1.000
_cell.length_c   1.000
_cell.angle_alpha   90.00
_cell.angle_beta   90.00
_cell.angle_gamma   90.00
#
_symmetry.space_group_name_H-M   'P 1'
#
loop_
_entity.id
_entity.type
_entity.pdbx_description
1 polymer ?
#
loop_
_entity_poly.entity_id
_entity_poly.type
_entity_poly.pdbx_seq_one_letter_code
_entity_poly.pdbx_strand_id
1 'polypeptide(L)'
;MAVKTEKELSASLHALWLKAVAAIELRNFGYAISLLQEILTQEPEFLTGRELLRRTEVTKSKSAKKSFFNISITPMAVTKAQREIKKDPKRAVEILEKVLEKKPYNRQANLVLKEAALAAGWPEIAVFALRTLLEENPRDVKVLHALGRLYHQLGDSDQEEEIYNQITAINPLEAEARRLGKDASA
;
A
#
# COMPACT_ATOMS: atom_id res chain seq x y z
N MET A 1 2.77 6.20 -14.73
CA MET A 1 3.78 5.30 -15.33
C MET A 1 3.41 3.89 -14.91
N ALA A 2 3.54 2.90 -15.79
CA ALA A 2 3.23 1.52 -15.43
C ALA A 2 4.19 1.02 -14.34
N VAL A 3 3.69 0.25 -13.38
CA VAL A 3 4.54 -0.38 -12.36
C VAL A 3 5.56 -1.32 -12.98
N LYS A 4 6.82 -1.23 -12.53
CA LYS A 4 7.87 -2.15 -12.96
C LYS A 4 7.61 -3.55 -12.43
N THR A 5 7.84 -4.53 -13.29
CA THR A 5 7.81 -5.95 -13.03
C THR A 5 9.20 -6.48 -12.67
N GLU A 6 9.28 -7.68 -12.11
CA GLU A 6 10.55 -8.32 -11.73
C GLU A 6 11.56 -8.37 -12.89
N LYS A 7 11.07 -8.56 -14.13
CA LYS A 7 11.90 -8.70 -15.33
C LYS A 7 12.56 -7.39 -15.76
N GLU A 8 12.09 -6.26 -15.24
CA GLU A 8 12.59 -4.92 -15.55
C GLU A 8 13.63 -4.45 -14.52
N LEU A 9 13.92 -5.26 -13.50
CA LEU A 9 15.00 -4.98 -12.56
C LEU A 9 16.37 -5.14 -13.24
N SER A 10 17.31 -4.28 -12.86
CA SER A 10 18.71 -4.47 -13.23
C SER A 10 19.25 -5.78 -12.65
N ALA A 11 20.31 -6.34 -13.25
CA ALA A 11 20.91 -7.59 -12.78
C ALA A 11 21.32 -7.53 -11.30
N SER A 12 21.79 -6.38 -10.82
CA SER A 12 22.14 -6.18 -9.40
C SER A 12 20.91 -6.20 -8.49
N LEU A 13 19.83 -5.53 -8.88
CA LEU A 13 18.56 -5.52 -8.13
C LEU A 13 17.85 -6.87 -8.16
N HIS A 14 17.94 -7.61 -9.28
CA HIS A 14 17.42 -8.96 -9.38
C HIS A 14 18.16 -9.93 -8.44
N ALA A 15 19.49 -9.81 -8.33
CA ALA A 15 20.25 -10.59 -7.35
C ALA A 15 19.88 -10.25 -5.89
N LEU A 16 19.61 -8.97 -5.59
CA LEU A 16 19.08 -8.54 -4.28
C LEU A 16 17.67 -9.11 -4.03
N TRP A 17 16.83 -9.12 -5.05
CA TRP A 17 15.48 -9.69 -5.00
C TRP A 17 15.50 -11.17 -4.62
N LEU A 18 16.31 -11.99 -5.31
CA LEU A 18 16.45 -13.41 -5.00
C LEU A 18 16.95 -13.65 -3.58
N LYS A 19 17.89 -12.82 -3.09
CA LYS A 19 18.35 -12.88 -1.69
C LYS A 19 17.24 -12.53 -0.70
N ALA A 20 16.40 -11.54 -1.02
CA ALA A 20 15.27 -11.17 -0.19
C ALA A 20 14.26 -12.31 -0.08
N VAL A 21 13.91 -12.93 -1.21
CA VAL A 21 13.00 -14.10 -1.26
C VAL A 21 13.57 -15.26 -0.44
N ALA A 22 14.84 -15.62 -0.65
CA ALA A 22 15.50 -16.67 0.13
C ALA A 22 15.53 -16.37 1.64
N ALA A 23 15.75 -15.11 2.02
CA ALA A 23 15.72 -14.69 3.43
C ALA A 23 14.32 -14.85 4.06
N ILE A 24 13.24 -14.66 3.29
CA ILE A 24 11.87 -14.88 3.75
C ILE A 24 11.63 -16.37 4.02
N GLU A 25 12.06 -17.25 3.11
CA GLU A 25 11.96 -18.72 3.28
C GLU A 25 12.70 -19.20 4.53
N LEU A 26 13.86 -18.62 4.80
CA LEU A 26 14.65 -18.87 6.01
C LEU A 26 14.08 -18.18 7.27
N ARG A 27 12.90 -17.55 7.18
CA ARG A 27 12.23 -16.76 8.23
C ARG A 27 13.09 -15.61 8.79
N ASN A 28 14.11 -15.18 8.05
CA ASN A 28 14.94 -14.03 8.38
C ASN A 28 14.26 -12.73 7.88
N PHE A 29 13.10 -12.43 8.44
CA PHE A 29 12.25 -11.32 8.00
C PHE A 29 12.92 -9.95 8.17
N GLY A 30 13.77 -9.78 9.18
CA GLY A 30 14.51 -8.52 9.38
C GLY A 30 15.46 -8.23 8.23
N TYR A 31 16.22 -9.24 7.79
CA TYR A 31 17.12 -9.10 6.65
C TYR A 31 16.35 -8.94 5.34
N ALA A 32 15.30 -9.74 5.12
CA ALA A 32 14.44 -9.61 3.96
C ALA A 32 13.86 -8.19 3.79
N ILE A 33 13.35 -7.60 4.88
CA ILE A 33 12.85 -6.21 4.89
C ILE A 33 13.95 -5.24 4.47
N SER A 34 15.16 -5.39 5.00
CA SER A 34 16.27 -4.48 4.66
C SER A 34 16.64 -4.55 3.17
N LEU A 35 16.63 -5.75 2.57
CA LEU A 35 16.92 -5.94 1.15
C LEU A 35 15.80 -5.38 0.27
N LEU A 36 14.54 -5.59 0.64
CA LEU A 36 13.40 -5.05 -0.10
C LEU A 36 13.34 -3.52 -0.04
N GLN A 37 13.66 -2.92 1.10
CA GLN A 37 13.75 -1.47 1.23
C GLN A 37 14.89 -0.87 0.38
N GLU A 38 16.03 -1.56 0.28
CA GLU A 38 17.13 -1.16 -0.62
C GLU A 38 16.66 -1.17 -2.08
N ILE A 39 15.98 -2.24 -2.50
CA ILE A 39 15.42 -2.33 -3.86
C ILE A 39 14.46 -1.17 -4.11
N LEU A 40 13.55 -0.87 -3.18
CA LEU A 40 12.56 0.21 -3.33
C LEU A 40 13.17 1.62 -3.24
N THR A 41 14.37 1.77 -2.70
CA THR A 41 15.09 3.05 -2.72
C THR A 41 15.63 3.34 -4.13
N GLN A 42 16.08 2.30 -4.84
CA GLN A 42 16.56 2.43 -6.22
C GLN A 42 15.43 2.39 -7.25
N GLU A 43 14.41 1.58 -6.99
CA GLU A 43 13.24 1.38 -7.85
C GLU A 43 11.93 1.57 -7.07
N PRO A 44 11.54 2.82 -6.75
CA PRO A 44 10.33 3.10 -5.98
C PRO A 44 9.02 2.61 -6.62
N GLU A 45 8.99 2.42 -7.94
CA GLU A 45 7.82 1.96 -8.70
C GLU A 45 7.67 0.42 -8.73
N PHE A 46 8.61 -0.33 -8.14
CA PHE A 46 8.56 -1.79 -8.10
C PHE A 46 7.47 -2.29 -7.13
N LEU A 47 6.24 -2.38 -7.62
CA LEU A 47 5.07 -2.74 -6.82
C LEU A 47 5.18 -4.14 -6.21
N THR A 48 5.62 -5.14 -6.97
CA THR A 48 5.79 -6.51 -6.47
C THR A 48 6.73 -6.57 -5.27
N GLY A 49 7.81 -5.77 -5.27
CA GLY A 49 8.71 -5.64 -4.14
C GLY A 49 8.04 -5.03 -2.91
N ARG A 50 7.20 -4.02 -3.12
CA ARG A 50 6.44 -3.36 -2.06
C ARG A 50 5.35 -4.26 -1.46
N GLU A 51 4.66 -5.05 -2.29
CA GLU A 51 3.70 -6.05 -1.83
C GLU A 51 4.38 -7.12 -0.97
N LEU A 52 5.53 -7.64 -1.44
CA LEU A 52 6.30 -8.63 -0.69
C LEU A 52 6.85 -8.02 0.61
N LEU A 53 7.29 -6.77 0.59
CA LEU A 53 7.73 -6.04 1.78
C LEU A 53 6.60 -5.97 2.82
N ARG A 54 5.41 -5.51 2.41
CA ARG A 54 4.25 -5.39 3.30
C ARG A 54 3.86 -6.73 3.92
N ARG A 55 3.79 -7.80 3.13
CA ARG A 55 3.51 -9.16 3.63
C ARG A 55 4.55 -9.63 4.63
N THR A 56 5.83 -9.34 4.37
CA THR A 56 6.94 -9.68 5.26
C THR A 56 6.86 -8.91 6.58
N GLU A 57 6.56 -7.61 6.53
CA GLU A 57 6.38 -6.76 7.71
C GLU A 57 5.19 -7.19 8.56
N VAL A 58 4.06 -7.54 7.94
CA VAL A 58 2.89 -8.12 8.61
C VAL A 58 3.26 -9.43 9.31
N THR A 59 3.96 -10.33 8.61
CA THR A 59 4.38 -11.63 9.16
C THR A 59 5.33 -11.46 10.34
N LYS A 60 6.30 -10.54 10.24
CA LYS A 60 7.21 -10.17 11.32
C LYS A 60 6.46 -9.55 12.50
N SER A 61 5.55 -8.60 12.25
CA SER A 61 4.76 -7.93 13.28
C SER A 61 3.80 -8.87 14.02
N LYS A 62 3.22 -9.88 13.34
CA LYS A 62 2.40 -10.92 13.98
C LYS A 62 3.23 -11.86 14.84
N SER A 63 4.48 -12.14 14.42
CA SER A 63 5.41 -13.02 15.15
C SER A 63 6.05 -12.34 16.37
N ALA A 64 6.21 -11.03 16.34
CA ALA A 64 6.67 -10.25 17.49
C ALA A 64 5.53 -10.12 18.51
N LYS A 65 5.67 -10.73 19.71
CA LYS A 65 4.73 -10.53 20.83
C LYS A 65 4.46 -9.03 20.99
N LYS A 66 3.18 -8.64 21.09
CA LYS A 66 2.72 -7.24 21.27
C LYS A 66 3.49 -6.58 22.41
N SER A 67 4.61 -5.96 22.10
CA SER A 67 5.37 -5.17 23.05
C SER A 67 4.68 -3.83 23.15
N PHE A 68 4.01 -3.60 24.28
CA PHE A 68 3.22 -2.41 24.58
C PHE A 68 4.06 -1.14 24.81
N PHE A 69 5.35 -1.16 24.47
CA PHE A 69 6.22 0.01 24.51
C PHE A 69 6.57 0.44 23.09
N ASN A 70 5.87 1.46 22.58
CA ASN A 70 6.39 2.27 21.49
C ASN A 70 5.83 3.69 21.57
N ILE A 71 6.67 4.57 22.12
CA ILE A 71 6.48 6.02 22.20
C ILE A 71 6.14 6.57 20.81
N SER A 72 5.19 7.49 20.80
CA SER A 72 4.43 8.03 19.67
C SER A 72 5.26 8.88 18.68
N ILE A 73 6.23 8.28 17.99
CA ILE A 73 6.98 8.93 16.89
C ILE A 73 6.17 8.90 15.58
N THR A 74 5.20 7.97 15.47
CA THR A 74 4.34 7.76 14.30
C THR A 74 3.65 9.03 13.75
N PRO A 75 3.04 9.90 14.59
CA PRO A 75 2.32 11.08 14.07
C PRO A 75 3.22 12.13 13.41
N MET A 76 4.46 12.29 13.89
CA MET A 76 5.41 13.27 13.36
C MET A 76 5.97 12.88 11.99
N ALA A 77 6.22 11.59 11.78
CA ALA A 77 6.71 11.09 10.50
C ALA A 77 5.64 11.19 9.39
N VAL A 78 4.39 10.87 9.71
CA VAL A 78 3.28 10.95 8.74
C VAL A 78 2.96 12.41 8.37
N THR A 79 2.96 13.32 9.35
CA THR A 79 2.79 14.76 9.06
C THR A 79 3.96 15.33 8.26
N LYS A 80 5.20 14.87 8.50
CA LYS A 80 6.35 15.20 7.65
C LYS A 80 6.12 14.72 6.22
N ALA A 81 5.74 13.46 6.03
CA ALA A 81 5.46 12.92 4.70
C ALA A 81 4.38 13.71 3.97
N GLN A 82 3.27 14.05 4.64
CA GLN A 82 2.19 14.86 4.06
C GLN A 82 2.68 16.20 3.50
N ARG A 83 3.58 16.89 4.21
CA ARG A 83 4.17 18.14 3.73
C ARG A 83 5.10 17.93 2.54
N GLU A 84 5.79 16.79 2.53
CA GLU A 84 6.74 16.44 1.47
C GLU A 84 6.03 16.09 0.16
N ILE A 85 4.78 15.63 0.17
CA ILE A 85 4.02 15.28 -1.06
C ILE A 85 4.07 16.40 -2.11
N LYS A 86 3.99 17.66 -1.69
CA LYS A 86 4.02 18.81 -2.62
C LYS A 86 5.41 19.13 -3.18
N LYS A 87 6.47 18.70 -2.48
CA LYS A 87 7.86 19.02 -2.83
C LYS A 87 8.52 17.86 -3.57
N ASP A 88 8.41 16.68 -2.97
CA ASP A 88 8.96 15.43 -3.46
C ASP A 88 8.04 14.28 -3.03
N PRO A 89 7.07 13.90 -3.88
CA PRO A 89 6.14 12.84 -3.55
C PRO A 89 6.83 11.47 -3.46
N LYS A 90 7.97 11.25 -4.12
CA LYS A 90 8.76 10.02 -3.98
C LYS A 90 9.39 9.92 -2.60
N ARG A 91 9.95 11.02 -2.12
CA ARG A 91 10.48 11.10 -0.75
C ARG A 91 9.38 10.93 0.31
N ALA A 92 8.18 11.42 0.06
CA ALA A 92 7.04 11.18 0.95
C ALA A 92 6.73 9.67 1.07
N VAL A 93 6.73 8.93 -0.05
CA VAL A 93 6.57 7.46 -0.08
C VAL A 93 7.64 6.78 0.79
N GLU A 94 8.93 7.13 0.62
CA GLU A 94 10.02 6.54 1.42
C GLU A 94 9.84 6.77 2.93
N ILE A 95 9.42 7.98 3.34
CA ILE A 95 9.16 8.29 4.76
C ILE A 95 8.03 7.40 5.29
N LEU A 96 6.98 7.19 4.49
CA LEU A 96 5.83 6.37 4.87
C LEU A 96 6.18 4.90 4.97
N GLU A 97 7.04 4.36 4.10
CA GLU A 97 7.49 2.97 4.22
C GLU A 97 8.17 2.70 5.56
N LYS A 98 8.95 3.66 6.09
CA LYS A 98 9.56 3.53 7.44
C LYS A 98 8.52 3.54 8.57
N VAL A 99 7.41 4.24 8.40
CA VAL A 99 6.30 4.21 9.36
C VAL A 99 5.60 2.86 9.32
N LEU A 100 5.32 2.40 8.10
CA LEU A 100 4.54 1.21 7.84
C LEU A 100 5.31 -0.08 8.15
N GLU A 101 6.65 -0.07 8.13
CA GLU A 101 7.48 -1.19 8.62
C GLU A 101 7.11 -1.63 10.03
N LYS A 102 6.82 -0.66 10.91
CA LYS A 102 6.44 -0.92 12.31
C LYS A 102 4.95 -1.17 12.49
N LYS A 103 4.12 -0.55 11.67
CA LYS A 103 2.65 -0.63 11.74
C LYS A 103 2.09 -0.74 10.33
N PRO A 104 2.09 -1.96 9.74
CA PRO A 104 1.72 -2.16 8.34
C PRO A 104 0.31 -1.68 7.99
N TYR A 105 -0.61 -1.79 8.94
CA TYR A 105 -2.01 -1.39 8.77
C TYR A 105 -2.31 -0.01 9.37
N ASN A 106 -1.30 0.83 9.63
CA ASN A 106 -1.56 2.18 10.12
C ASN A 106 -2.44 2.95 9.13
N ARG A 107 -3.68 3.24 9.52
CA ARG A 107 -4.68 3.90 8.67
C ARG A 107 -4.16 5.21 8.08
N GLN A 108 -3.67 6.11 8.93
CA GLN A 108 -3.22 7.42 8.46
C GLN A 108 -2.06 7.28 7.48
N ALA A 109 -1.05 6.46 7.80
CA ALA A 109 0.11 6.29 6.92
C ALA A 109 -0.26 5.69 5.55
N ASN A 110 -1.17 4.70 5.49
CA ASN A 110 -1.63 4.16 4.20
C ASN A 110 -2.48 5.18 3.41
N LEU A 111 -3.29 6.00 4.07
CA LEU A 111 -4.04 7.06 3.38
C LEU A 111 -3.10 8.13 2.80
N VAL A 112 -2.06 8.53 3.55
CA VAL A 112 -1.04 9.46 3.06
C VAL A 112 -0.18 8.80 1.97
N LEU A 113 0.07 7.49 2.05
CA LEU A 113 0.79 6.74 1.01
C LEU A 113 0.01 6.75 -0.30
N LYS A 114 -1.31 6.54 -0.24
CA LYS A 114 -2.19 6.71 -1.40
C LYS A 114 -2.04 8.11 -2.01
N GLU A 115 -2.05 9.16 -1.21
CA GLU A 115 -1.90 10.54 -1.73
C GLU A 115 -0.52 10.80 -2.34
N ALA A 116 0.53 10.36 -1.67
CA ALA A 116 1.90 10.50 -2.14
C ALA A 116 2.13 9.73 -3.45
N ALA A 117 1.61 8.51 -3.55
CA ALA A 117 1.69 7.68 -4.74
C ALA A 117 0.94 8.29 -5.94
N LEU A 118 -0.26 8.85 -5.71
CA LEU A 118 -0.98 9.57 -6.76
C LEU A 118 -0.21 10.82 -7.23
N ALA A 119 0.34 11.59 -6.30
CA ALA A 119 1.17 12.76 -6.63
C ALA A 119 2.48 12.38 -7.34
N ALA A 120 3.01 11.18 -7.09
CA ALA A 120 4.17 10.63 -7.79
C ALA A 120 3.83 10.01 -9.17
N GLY A 121 2.55 9.90 -9.53
CA GLY A 121 2.12 9.27 -10.78
C GLY A 121 2.17 7.74 -10.77
N TRP A 122 2.03 7.14 -9.58
CA TRP A 122 2.02 5.69 -9.33
C TRP A 122 0.68 5.20 -8.78
N PRO A 123 -0.40 5.25 -9.57
CA PRO A 123 -1.75 4.95 -9.09
C PRO A 123 -1.93 3.51 -8.57
N GLU A 124 -1.20 2.54 -9.09
CA GLU A 124 -1.25 1.15 -8.65
C GLU A 124 -0.71 1.00 -7.20
N ILE A 125 0.29 1.79 -6.82
CA ILE A 125 0.76 1.87 -5.42
C ILE A 125 -0.32 2.50 -4.53
N ALA A 126 -1.09 3.46 -5.05
CA ALA A 126 -2.18 4.07 -4.31
C ALA A 126 -3.33 3.08 -4.06
N VAL A 127 -3.67 2.27 -5.06
CA VAL A 127 -4.61 1.14 -4.94
C VAL A 127 -4.11 0.16 -3.89
N PHE A 128 -2.84 -0.22 -3.97
CA PHE A 128 -2.20 -1.14 -3.02
C PHE A 128 -2.28 -0.63 -1.56
N ALA A 129 -2.07 0.66 -1.33
CA ALA A 129 -2.15 1.25 0.00
C ALA A 129 -3.58 1.15 0.60
N LEU A 130 -4.61 1.32 -0.22
CA LEU A 130 -6.00 1.14 0.23
C LEU A 130 -6.35 -0.34 0.43
N ARG A 131 -5.91 -1.23 -0.47
CA ARG A 131 -6.08 -2.68 -0.32
C ARG A 131 -5.41 -3.21 0.95
N THR A 132 -4.23 -2.68 1.32
CA THR A 132 -3.54 -2.99 2.58
C THR A 132 -4.43 -2.73 3.79
N LEU A 133 -5.22 -1.65 3.81
CA LEU A 133 -6.16 -1.38 4.91
C LEU A 133 -7.34 -2.35 4.93
N LEU A 134 -7.80 -2.78 3.75
CA LEU A 134 -8.88 -3.76 3.62
C LEU A 134 -8.43 -5.18 4.00
N GLU A 135 -7.13 -5.49 3.97
CA GLU A 135 -6.63 -6.75 4.54
C GLU A 135 -6.83 -6.83 6.07
N GLU A 136 -6.72 -5.70 6.78
CA GLU A 136 -6.98 -5.64 8.23
C GLU A 136 -8.48 -5.57 8.54
N ASN A 137 -9.22 -4.75 7.78
CA ASN A 137 -10.67 -4.62 7.93
C ASN A 137 -11.37 -4.65 6.56
N PRO A 138 -11.77 -5.85 6.08
CA PRO A 138 -12.38 -5.99 4.75
C PRO A 138 -13.73 -5.27 4.60
N ARG A 139 -14.41 -4.94 5.70
CA ARG A 139 -15.74 -4.30 5.70
C ARG A 139 -15.68 -2.80 5.97
N ASP A 140 -14.50 -2.17 5.86
CA ASP A 140 -14.37 -0.72 6.03
C ASP A 140 -14.95 0.04 4.83
N VAL A 141 -16.24 0.36 4.93
CA VAL A 141 -16.99 1.07 3.88
C VAL A 141 -16.32 2.38 3.46
N LYS A 142 -15.64 3.09 4.37
CA LYS A 142 -14.95 4.35 4.02
C LYS A 142 -13.73 4.10 3.13
N VAL A 143 -12.98 3.03 3.38
CA VAL A 143 -11.84 2.64 2.54
C VAL A 143 -12.32 2.06 1.22
N LEU A 144 -13.38 1.24 1.21
CA LEU A 144 -14.00 0.75 -0.01
C LEU A 144 -14.44 1.91 -0.91
N HIS A 145 -15.11 2.93 -0.36
CA HIS A 145 -15.46 4.14 -1.11
C HIS A 145 -14.24 4.89 -1.67
N ALA A 146 -13.17 4.98 -0.90
CA ALA A 146 -11.93 5.61 -1.38
C ALA A 146 -11.30 4.80 -2.52
N LEU A 147 -11.41 3.48 -2.48
CA LEU A 147 -10.89 2.58 -3.51
C LEU A 147 -11.76 2.60 -4.77
N GLY A 148 -13.08 2.58 -4.64
CA GLY A 148 -14.02 2.71 -5.77
C GLY A 148 -13.83 4.03 -6.52
N ARG A 149 -13.76 5.16 -5.78
CA ARG A 149 -13.44 6.47 -6.39
C ARG A 149 -12.07 6.49 -7.07
N LEU A 150 -11.10 5.76 -6.55
CA LEU A 150 -9.80 5.67 -7.19
C LEU A 150 -9.89 4.89 -8.51
N TYR A 151 -10.57 3.73 -8.53
CA TYR A 151 -10.79 3.00 -9.78
C TYR A 151 -11.55 3.82 -10.82
N HIS A 152 -12.56 4.58 -10.39
CA HIS A 152 -13.25 5.55 -11.25
C HIS A 152 -12.28 6.55 -11.89
N GLN A 153 -11.39 7.15 -11.09
CA GLN A 153 -10.38 8.10 -11.59
C GLN A 153 -9.38 7.46 -12.55
N LEU A 154 -9.15 6.15 -12.42
CA LEU A 154 -8.27 5.38 -13.30
C LEU A 154 -8.98 4.86 -14.55
N GLY A 155 -10.31 4.98 -14.62
CA GLY A 155 -11.12 4.42 -15.69
C GLY A 155 -11.23 2.89 -15.66
N ASP A 156 -10.98 2.28 -14.50
CA ASP A 156 -11.09 0.83 -14.30
C ASP A 156 -12.50 0.48 -13.82
N SER A 157 -13.45 0.53 -14.76
CA SER A 157 -14.87 0.28 -14.51
C SER A 157 -15.15 -1.09 -13.90
N ASP A 158 -14.41 -2.11 -14.33
CA ASP A 158 -14.57 -3.49 -13.83
C ASP A 158 -14.25 -3.58 -12.33
N GLN A 159 -13.11 -3.01 -11.92
CA GLN A 159 -12.75 -2.99 -10.49
C GLN A 159 -13.61 -2.00 -9.69
N GLU A 160 -14.04 -0.89 -10.30
CA GLU A 160 -14.96 0.07 -9.66
C GLU A 160 -16.29 -0.60 -9.28
N GLU A 161 -16.92 -1.29 -10.24
CA GLU A 161 -18.18 -2.01 -10.03
C GLU A 161 -18.05 -3.03 -8.89
N GLU A 162 -17.00 -3.85 -8.91
CA GLU A 162 -16.78 -4.88 -7.89
C GLU A 162 -16.71 -4.27 -6.48
N ILE A 163 -16.02 -3.13 -6.32
CA ILE A 163 -15.94 -2.46 -5.02
C ILE A 163 -17.30 -1.91 -4.57
N TYR A 164 -18.10 -1.34 -5.47
CA TYR A 164 -19.44 -0.85 -5.11
C TYR A 164 -20.42 -2.00 -4.84
N ASN A 165 -20.28 -3.14 -5.52
CA ASN A 165 -21.00 -4.37 -5.21
C ASN A 165 -20.65 -4.88 -3.80
N GLN A 166 -19.38 -4.83 -3.40
CA GLN A 166 -18.98 -5.15 -2.02
C GLN A 166 -19.61 -4.19 -0.99
N ILE A 167 -19.65 -2.88 -1.26
CA ILE A 167 -20.29 -1.91 -0.36
C ILE A 167 -21.79 -2.20 -0.22
N THR A 168 -22.50 -2.45 -1.32
CA THR A 168 -23.94 -2.77 -1.27
C THR A 168 -24.22 -4.11 -0.60
N ALA A 169 -23.32 -5.09 -0.68
CA ALA A 169 -23.43 -6.34 0.08
C ALA A 169 -23.25 -6.11 1.60
N ILE A 170 -22.42 -5.14 2.01
CA ILE A 170 -22.23 -4.77 3.41
C ILE A 170 -23.42 -3.93 3.91
N ASN A 171 -23.88 -2.97 3.10
CA ASN A 171 -24.95 -2.05 3.42
C ASN A 171 -25.93 -1.92 2.23
N PRO A 172 -26.95 -2.79 2.14
CA PRO A 172 -27.89 -2.83 1.01
C PRO A 172 -28.71 -1.55 0.82
N LEU A 173 -28.84 -0.73 1.86
CA LEU A 173 -29.64 0.51 1.86
C LEU A 173 -28.84 1.73 1.38
N GLU A 174 -27.56 1.56 1.07
CA GLU A 174 -26.70 2.67 0.63
C GLU A 174 -26.98 3.06 -0.82
N ALA A 175 -27.85 4.07 -0.99
CA ALA A 175 -28.28 4.54 -2.30
C ALA A 175 -27.10 5.04 -3.16
N GLU A 176 -26.09 5.67 -2.54
CA GLU A 176 -24.92 6.19 -3.24
C GLU A 176 -24.09 5.06 -3.88
N ALA A 177 -23.74 4.03 -3.11
CA ALA A 177 -22.97 2.89 -3.62
C ALA A 177 -23.72 2.15 -4.74
N ARG A 178 -25.05 2.00 -4.61
CA ARG A 178 -25.87 1.39 -5.67
C ARG A 178 -25.89 2.22 -6.95
N ARG A 179 -25.93 3.55 -6.84
CA ARG A 179 -25.90 4.46 -7.99
C ARG A 179 -24.53 4.39 -8.68
N LEU A 180 -23.45 4.53 -7.91
CA LEU A 180 -22.08 4.51 -8.43
C LEU A 180 -21.73 3.16 -9.07
N GLY A 181 -22.14 2.04 -8.47
CA GLY A 181 -21.95 0.72 -9.08
C GLY A 181 -22.64 0.58 -10.44
N LYS A 182 -23.87 1.10 -10.59
CA LYS A 182 -24.57 1.12 -11.89
C LYS A 182 -23.92 2.05 -12.90
N ASP A 183 -23.45 3.21 -12.45
CA ASP A 183 -22.76 4.18 -13.29
C ASP A 183 -21.42 3.59 -13.82
N ALA A 184 -20.76 2.72 -13.04
CA ALA A 184 -19.54 2.02 -13.43
C ALA A 184 -19.79 0.91 -14.48
N SER A 185 -20.92 0.20 -14.41
CA SER A 185 -21.30 -0.87 -15.35
C SER A 185 -21.89 -0.40 -16.68
N ALA A 186 -22.15 0.91 -16.83
CA ALA A 186 -22.87 1.50 -17.96
C ALA A 186 -21.94 1.91 -19.10
#